data_AF-A0A4R0DEK1-F1
#
_entry.id   AF-A0A4R0DEK1-F1
#
_cell.length_a   1.000
_cell.length_b   1.000
_cell.length_c   1.000
_cell.angle_alpha   90.00
_cell.angle_beta   90.00
_cell.angle_gamma   90.00
#
_symmetry.space_group_name_H-M   'P 1'
#
loop_
_entity.id
_entity.type
_entity.pdbx_description
1 polymer ?
#
loop_
_entity_poly.entity_id
_entity_poly.type
_entity_poly.pdbx_seq_one_letter_code
_entity_poly.pdbx_strand_id
1 'polypeptide(L)'
;MPKLTDIDKLLEQLENSVMLKKLIQTIKRYWDGESEQIVKSSQKVDYTNREIVAQKEIIEKIIEVPVEKIIEKNFEITPTWALHLEEQKEYLDSLTQFPELQSFFNIQKYDDATNILAFISFSSQWHNIVRIWEKFAEQCKGSQQVIELDKLKLLENAINLYNLTLSDAKVELRLPNLQTGYDYKIHNQVAGSGNQIKVVLLPGLYNASGEKVKSALVITG
;
A
#
# COMPACT_ATOMS: atom_id res chain seq x y z
N MET A 1 -23.13 -10.80 -32.60
CA MET A 1 -22.79 -9.37 -32.77
C MET A 1 -24.07 -8.57 -32.61
N PRO A 2 -24.29 -7.87 -31.48
CA PRO A 2 -25.41 -6.95 -31.35
C PRO A 2 -25.26 -5.86 -32.41
N LYS A 3 -26.34 -5.55 -33.14
CA LYS A 3 -26.30 -4.63 -34.27
C LYS A 3 -26.13 -3.21 -33.73
N LEU A 4 -25.34 -2.39 -34.44
CA LEU A 4 -25.01 -0.99 -34.10
C LEU A 4 -26.22 -0.16 -33.61
N THR A 5 -27.42 -0.49 -34.09
CA THR A 5 -28.73 0.08 -33.74
C THR A 5 -29.19 -0.11 -32.28
N ASP A 6 -28.67 -1.10 -31.55
CA ASP A 6 -29.05 -1.34 -30.15
C ASP A 6 -28.29 -0.44 -29.17
N ILE A 7 -27.09 0.02 -29.55
CA ILE A 7 -26.28 0.95 -28.75
C ILE A 7 -26.89 2.34 -28.81
N ASP A 8 -27.33 2.79 -29.99
CA ASP A 8 -27.96 4.11 -30.16
C ASP A 8 -29.26 4.24 -29.35
N LYS A 9 -30.05 3.16 -29.27
CA LYS A 9 -31.26 3.11 -28.42
C LYS A 9 -30.94 3.16 -26.93
N LEU A 10 -29.85 2.52 -26.49
CA LEU A 10 -29.41 2.58 -25.10
C LEU A 10 -28.92 3.98 -24.72
N LEU A 11 -28.24 4.68 -25.64
CA LEU A 11 -27.81 6.06 -25.44
C LEU A 11 -29.01 7.02 -25.36
N GLU A 12 -30.00 6.86 -26.24
CA GLU A 12 -31.24 7.65 -26.21
C GLU A 12 -32.07 7.40 -24.92
N GLN A 13 -32.06 6.17 -24.40
CA GLN A 13 -32.67 5.84 -23.10
C GLN A 13 -31.89 6.44 -21.92
N LEU A 14 -30.57 6.52 -22.00
CA LEU A 14 -29.74 7.15 -20.98
C LEU A 14 -29.95 8.66 -20.92
N GLU A 15 -30.04 9.33 -22.07
CA GLU A 15 -30.28 10.79 -22.16
C GLU A 15 -31.67 11.19 -21.64
N ASN A 16 -32.66 10.30 -21.84
CA ASN A 16 -34.02 10.49 -21.34
C ASN A 16 -34.23 9.99 -19.89
N SER A 17 -33.20 9.45 -19.25
CA SER A 17 -33.29 8.92 -17.89
C SER A 17 -33.48 10.03 -16.86
N VAL A 18 -34.67 10.05 -16.25
CA VAL A 18 -35.03 10.93 -15.13
C VAL A 18 -34.11 10.69 -13.92
N MET A 19 -33.60 9.46 -13.76
CA MET A 19 -32.69 9.09 -12.68
C MET A 19 -31.31 9.72 -12.86
N LEU A 20 -30.79 9.75 -14.09
CA LEU A 20 -29.52 10.38 -14.42
C LEU A 20 -29.60 11.91 -14.22
N LYS A 21 -30.72 12.53 -14.63
CA LYS A 21 -30.96 13.96 -14.41
C LYS A 21 -31.02 14.33 -12.93
N LYS A 22 -31.65 13.49 -12.10
CA LYS A 22 -31.67 13.67 -10.63
C LYS A 22 -30.28 13.51 -9.99
N LEU A 23 -29.48 12.55 -10.46
CA LEU A 23 -28.11 12.36 -9.97
C LEU A 23 -27.25 13.59 -10.31
N ILE A 24 -27.33 14.10 -11.53
CA ILE A 24 -26.61 15.31 -11.96
C ILE A 24 -27.05 16.54 -11.15
N GLN A 25 -28.35 16.71 -10.88
CA GLN A 25 -28.84 17.79 -10.02
C GLN A 25 -28.35 17.67 -8.57
N THR A 26 -28.22 16.45 -8.06
CA THR A 26 -27.71 16.21 -6.71
C THR A 26 -26.22 16.58 -6.62
N ILE A 27 -25.43 16.19 -7.61
CA ILE A 27 -24.01 16.55 -7.70
C ILE A 27 -23.85 18.08 -7.85
N LYS A 28 -24.67 18.74 -8.67
CA LYS A 28 -24.65 20.20 -8.81
C LYS A 28 -24.94 20.93 -7.50
N ARG A 29 -25.91 20.47 -6.70
CA ARG A 29 -26.18 21.07 -5.38
C ARG A 29 -25.02 20.94 -4.40
N TYR A 30 -24.29 19.81 -4.44
CA TYR A 30 -23.11 19.63 -3.62
C TYR A 30 -21.96 20.55 -4.06
N TRP A 31 -21.81 20.76 -5.37
CA TRP A 31 -20.76 21.63 -5.91
C TRP A 31 -21.07 23.14 -5.76
N ASP A 32 -22.33 23.54 -5.90
CA ASP A 32 -22.76 24.93 -5.70
C ASP A 32 -22.76 25.31 -4.19
N GLY A 33 -22.90 24.33 -3.28
CA GLY A 33 -22.87 24.53 -1.83
C GLY A 33 -21.49 24.82 -1.23
N GLU A 34 -20.40 24.37 -1.87
CA GLU A 34 -19.03 24.67 -1.44
C GLU A 34 -18.52 26.02 -1.99
N SER A 35 -19.23 26.60 -2.98
CA SER A 35 -18.84 27.86 -3.62
C SER A 35 -19.26 29.12 -2.82
N GLU A 36 -20.20 29.02 -1.88
CA GLU A 36 -20.71 30.16 -1.12
C GLU A 36 -19.88 30.54 0.13
N GLN A 37 -18.89 29.70 0.52
CA GLN A 37 -18.05 30.00 1.70
C GLN A 37 -16.74 30.74 1.37
N ILE A 38 -16.40 30.96 0.11
CA ILE A 38 -15.10 31.56 -0.28
C ILE A 38 -15.21 33.03 -0.74
N VAL A 39 -16.41 33.62 -0.88
CA VAL A 39 -16.56 34.97 -1.49
C VAL A 39 -16.82 36.12 -0.52
N LYS A 40 -16.91 35.91 0.81
CA LYS A 40 -17.18 37.01 1.78
C LYS A 40 -15.97 37.51 2.58
N SER A 41 -14.80 37.59 1.96
CA SER A 41 -13.69 38.38 2.52
C SER A 41 -12.90 39.11 1.44
N SER A 42 -13.42 40.23 0.95
CA SER A 42 -12.61 41.35 0.45
C SER A 42 -13.44 42.62 0.27
N GLN A 43 -13.25 43.54 1.23
CA GLN A 43 -13.21 44.99 1.12
C GLN A 43 -14.25 45.75 0.27
N LYS A 44 -14.95 46.70 0.94
CA LYS A 44 -14.74 48.13 0.66
C LYS A 44 -15.25 49.00 1.81
N VAL A 45 -14.33 49.81 2.32
CA VAL A 45 -14.57 50.95 3.20
C VAL A 45 -15.11 52.08 2.33
N ASP A 46 -16.21 52.71 2.74
CA ASP A 46 -16.49 54.10 2.38
C ASP A 46 -17.20 54.80 3.54
N TYR A 47 -16.59 55.89 3.98
CA TYR A 47 -17.09 56.79 5.01
C TYR A 47 -17.93 57.88 4.36
N THR A 48 -19.20 58.08 4.76
CA THR A 48 -19.71 59.46 4.97
C THR A 48 -21.05 59.51 5.72
N ASN A 49 -21.11 60.51 6.61
CA ASN A 49 -22.27 61.30 7.07
C ASN A 49 -23.22 60.75 8.17
N ARG A 50 -22.94 61.26 9.39
CA ARG A 50 -23.80 62.12 10.23
C ARG A 50 -25.32 61.85 10.17
N GLU A 51 -25.89 61.39 11.27
CA GLU A 51 -26.77 62.20 12.13
C GLU A 51 -27.12 61.45 13.43
N ILE A 52 -27.33 62.25 14.47
CA ILE A 52 -27.47 61.91 15.87
C ILE A 52 -28.95 61.65 16.17
N VAL A 53 -29.34 60.49 16.72
CA VAL A 53 -30.54 60.38 17.57
C VAL A 53 -30.42 59.25 18.62
N ALA A 54 -30.40 59.69 19.88
CA ALA A 54 -30.96 59.12 21.11
C ALA A 54 -30.57 57.71 21.62
N GLN A 55 -29.73 57.74 22.66
CA GLN A 55 -29.87 57.08 23.97
C GLN A 55 -30.85 55.91 24.12
N LYS A 56 -30.31 54.76 24.56
CA LYS A 56 -30.80 54.04 25.75
C LYS A 56 -29.66 53.28 26.42
N GLU A 57 -29.39 53.66 27.66
CA GLU A 57 -28.52 52.94 28.59
C GLU A 57 -29.06 51.53 28.82
N ILE A 58 -28.19 50.53 28.66
CA ILE A 58 -28.23 49.32 29.49
C ILE A 58 -26.78 49.10 29.94
N ILE A 59 -26.55 49.37 31.23
CA ILE A 59 -25.33 49.02 31.94
C ILE A 59 -25.37 47.51 32.14
N GLU A 60 -24.81 46.74 31.21
CA GLU A 60 -24.50 45.33 31.45
C GLU A 60 -23.08 45.23 31.99
N LYS A 61 -23.06 44.97 33.29
CA LYS A 61 -21.88 44.70 34.12
C LYS A 61 -21.08 43.56 33.48
N ILE A 62 -19.93 43.88 32.90
CA ILE A 62 -18.98 42.89 32.39
C ILE A 62 -18.51 42.05 33.58
N ILE A 63 -19.01 40.83 33.67
CA ILE A 63 -18.39 39.77 34.47
C ILE A 63 -17.42 39.09 33.51
N GLU A 64 -16.13 39.41 33.62
CA GLU A 64 -15.08 38.65 32.94
C GLU A 64 -15.01 37.26 33.57
N VAL A 65 -15.79 36.33 33.05
CA VAL A 65 -15.54 34.91 33.27
C VAL A 65 -14.35 34.57 32.38
N PRO A 66 -13.21 34.09 32.93
CA PRO A 66 -12.12 33.62 32.10
C PRO A 66 -12.64 32.41 31.31
N VAL A 67 -12.91 32.61 30.03
CA VAL A 67 -13.17 31.50 29.12
C VAL A 67 -11.85 30.77 28.97
N GLU A 68 -11.69 29.66 29.68
CA GLU A 68 -10.60 28.73 29.44
C GLU A 68 -10.62 28.40 27.95
N LYS A 69 -9.59 28.86 27.25
CA LYS A 69 -9.37 28.58 25.84
C LYS A 69 -9.14 27.07 25.76
N ILE A 70 -10.19 26.30 25.45
CA ILE A 70 -10.03 24.89 25.09
C ILE A 70 -9.21 24.91 23.80
N ILE A 71 -7.90 24.71 23.95
CA ILE A 71 -7.03 24.42 22.82
C ILE A 71 -7.42 23.00 22.43
N GLU A 72 -8.32 22.86 21.46
CA GLU A 72 -8.53 21.60 20.77
C GLU A 72 -7.20 21.24 20.08
N LYS A 73 -6.31 20.56 20.82
CA LYS A 73 -5.24 19.81 20.20
C LYS A 73 -5.93 18.69 19.44
N ASN A 74 -6.05 18.85 18.14
CA ASN A 74 -6.33 17.73 17.23
C ASN A 74 -5.16 16.76 17.37
N PHE A 75 -5.31 15.77 18.25
CA PHE A 75 -4.42 14.63 18.28
C PHE A 75 -4.89 13.72 17.16
N GLU A 76 -4.16 13.70 16.05
CA GLU A 76 -4.29 12.64 15.06
C GLU A 76 -3.78 11.35 15.72
N ILE A 77 -4.71 10.59 16.31
CA ILE A 77 -4.41 9.28 16.87
C ILE A 77 -4.42 8.30 15.71
N THR A 78 -3.24 7.95 15.19
CA THR A 78 -3.10 6.85 14.24
C THR A 78 -3.52 5.56 14.94
N PRO A 79 -4.53 4.84 14.43
CA PRO A 79 -4.91 3.56 15.01
C PRO A 79 -3.75 2.56 14.94
N THR A 80 -3.63 1.67 15.92
CA THR A 80 -2.54 0.67 15.97
C THR A 80 -2.52 -0.27 14.75
N TRP A 81 -3.67 -0.51 14.11
CA TRP A 81 -3.74 -1.27 12.87
C TRP A 81 -3.09 -0.55 11.68
N ALA A 82 -3.10 0.79 11.68
CA ALA A 82 -2.50 1.58 10.61
C ALA A 82 -0.97 1.55 10.65
N LEU A 83 -0.36 1.31 11.82
CA LEU A 83 1.09 1.09 11.96
C LEU A 83 1.59 -0.07 11.08
N HIS A 84 0.82 -1.15 11.00
CA HIS A 84 1.20 -2.30 10.17
C HIS A 84 1.14 -1.96 8.67
N LEU A 85 0.29 -1.03 8.27
CA LEU A 85 0.23 -0.54 6.89
C LEU A 85 1.38 0.43 6.58
N GLU A 86 1.85 1.19 7.57
CA GLU A 86 3.07 2.01 7.44
C GLU A 86 4.28 1.13 7.16
N GLU A 87 4.46 0.01 7.87
CA GLU A 87 5.52 -0.96 7.59
C GLU A 87 5.41 -1.52 6.15
N GLN A 88 4.19 -1.85 5.69
CA GLN A 88 3.99 -2.32 4.31
C GLN A 88 4.32 -1.25 3.27
N LYS A 89 4.13 0.03 3.60
CA LYS A 89 4.55 1.14 2.76
C LYS A 89 6.07 1.21 2.63
N GLU A 90 6.82 1.00 3.72
CA GLU A 90 8.29 0.96 3.64
C GLU A 90 8.79 -0.14 2.70
N TYR A 91 8.18 -1.33 2.76
CA TYR A 91 8.48 -2.41 1.82
C TYR A 91 8.13 -2.03 0.37
N LEU A 92 6.98 -1.40 0.15
CA LEU A 92 6.58 -0.93 -1.17
C LEU A 92 7.56 0.14 -1.71
N ASP A 93 7.97 1.10 -0.89
CA ASP A 93 8.91 2.15 -1.26
C ASP A 93 10.29 1.54 -1.60
N SER A 94 10.72 0.49 -0.89
CA SER A 94 11.96 -0.23 -1.20
C SER A 94 11.95 -0.92 -2.58
N LEU A 95 10.77 -1.30 -3.11
CA LEU A 95 10.66 -1.88 -4.47
C LEU A 95 11.09 -0.91 -5.56
N THR A 96 11.11 0.40 -5.29
CA THR A 96 11.63 1.40 -6.25
C THR A 96 13.09 1.12 -6.63
N GLN A 97 13.85 0.48 -5.74
CA GLN A 97 15.25 0.13 -5.93
C GLN A 97 15.44 -1.17 -6.74
N PHE A 98 14.37 -1.94 -6.97
CA PHE A 98 14.41 -3.23 -7.64
C PHE A 98 13.46 -3.27 -8.86
N PRO A 99 13.82 -2.62 -9.99
CA PRO A 99 12.98 -2.55 -11.19
C PRO A 99 12.50 -3.92 -11.70
N GLU A 100 13.31 -4.95 -11.55
CA GLU A 100 12.98 -6.32 -11.93
C GLU A 100 11.77 -6.88 -11.17
N LEU A 101 11.57 -6.44 -9.93
CA LEU A 101 10.43 -6.84 -9.10
C LEU A 101 9.20 -5.98 -9.34
N GLN A 102 9.36 -4.69 -9.66
CA GLN A 102 8.23 -3.78 -9.91
C GLN A 102 7.27 -4.33 -10.97
N SER A 103 7.82 -5.01 -11.98
CA SER A 103 7.04 -5.65 -13.06
C SER A 103 6.05 -6.70 -12.55
N PHE A 104 6.36 -7.36 -11.44
CA PHE A 104 5.49 -8.36 -10.82
C PHE A 104 4.29 -7.72 -10.12
N PHE A 105 4.52 -6.62 -9.39
CA PHE A 105 3.51 -6.02 -8.53
C PHE A 105 2.56 -5.05 -9.24
N ASN A 106 2.79 -4.69 -10.51
CA ASN A 106 1.95 -3.75 -11.28
C ASN A 106 1.77 -2.36 -10.63
N ILE A 107 2.68 -1.96 -9.75
CA ILE A 107 2.62 -0.79 -8.84
C ILE A 107 2.73 0.59 -9.51
N GLN A 108 2.83 0.67 -10.84
CA GLN A 108 2.86 1.95 -11.57
C GLN A 108 1.50 2.35 -12.16
N LYS A 109 0.44 1.60 -11.87
CA LYS A 109 -0.88 1.79 -12.49
C LYS A 109 -1.87 2.57 -11.62
N TYR A 110 -1.57 2.76 -10.34
CA TYR A 110 -2.55 3.26 -9.36
C TYR A 110 -1.96 4.33 -8.45
N ASP A 111 -2.83 4.95 -7.63
CA ASP A 111 -2.45 5.83 -6.54
C ASP A 111 -1.78 5.05 -5.38
N ASP A 112 -1.15 5.78 -4.46
CA ASP A 112 -0.37 5.20 -3.36
C ASP A 112 -1.18 4.20 -2.52
N ALA A 113 -2.43 4.53 -2.20
CA ALA A 113 -3.31 3.66 -1.41
C ALA A 113 -3.61 2.34 -2.14
N THR A 114 -3.94 2.40 -3.43
CA THR A 114 -4.21 1.20 -4.22
C THR A 114 -2.94 0.39 -4.47
N ASN A 115 -1.77 1.03 -4.59
CA ASN A 115 -0.50 0.32 -4.74
C ASN A 115 -0.16 -0.53 -3.51
N ILE A 116 -0.44 -0.04 -2.30
CA ILE A 116 -0.28 -0.83 -1.06
C ILE A 116 -1.22 -2.05 -1.08
N LEU A 117 -2.50 -1.85 -1.45
CA LEU A 117 -3.45 -2.97 -1.56
C LEU A 117 -3.04 -3.98 -2.63
N ALA A 118 -2.56 -3.52 -3.78
CA ALA A 118 -2.05 -4.36 -4.84
C ALA A 118 -0.81 -5.16 -4.39
N PHE A 119 0.11 -4.51 -3.68
CA PHE A 119 1.28 -5.14 -3.10
C PHE A 119 0.90 -6.24 -2.11
N ILE A 120 0.03 -5.95 -1.14
CA ILE A 120 -0.45 -6.92 -0.16
C ILE A 120 -1.16 -8.09 -0.86
N SER A 121 -2.06 -7.79 -1.80
CA SER A 121 -2.83 -8.79 -2.55
C SER A 121 -1.94 -9.69 -3.40
N PHE A 122 -0.88 -9.14 -4.00
CA PHE A 122 0.09 -9.89 -4.78
C PHE A 122 0.94 -10.79 -3.89
N SER A 123 1.48 -10.23 -2.80
CA SER A 123 2.33 -10.91 -1.82
C SER A 123 1.61 -12.06 -1.11
N SER A 124 0.30 -11.93 -0.89
CA SER A 124 -0.53 -12.94 -0.24
C SER A 124 -0.91 -14.11 -1.16
N GLN A 125 -0.22 -14.30 -2.30
CA GLN A 125 -0.47 -15.41 -3.23
C GLN A 125 0.75 -16.30 -3.33
N TRP A 126 0.56 -17.60 -3.05
CA TRP A 126 1.63 -18.59 -3.07
C TRP A 126 2.42 -18.63 -4.38
N HIS A 127 1.73 -18.64 -5.53
CA HIS A 127 2.36 -18.66 -6.84
C HIS A 127 3.34 -17.48 -7.05
N ASN A 128 3.00 -16.31 -6.51
CA ASN A 128 3.82 -15.12 -6.63
C ASN A 128 5.06 -15.19 -5.74
N ILE A 129 4.96 -15.75 -4.53
CA ILE A 129 6.12 -16.04 -3.68
C ILE A 129 7.12 -16.94 -4.41
N VAL A 130 6.63 -18.00 -5.04
CA VAL A 130 7.48 -18.91 -5.82
C VAL A 130 8.17 -18.16 -6.97
N ARG A 131 7.47 -17.28 -7.68
CA ARG A 131 8.03 -16.47 -8.76
C ARG A 131 9.11 -15.49 -8.28
N ILE A 132 8.90 -14.82 -7.14
CA ILE A 132 9.91 -13.94 -6.54
C ILE A 132 11.16 -14.75 -6.19
N TRP A 133 10.99 -15.91 -5.53
CA TRP A 133 12.10 -16.80 -5.19
C TRP A 133 12.88 -17.23 -6.43
N GLU A 134 12.19 -17.64 -7.49
CA GLU A 134 12.81 -18.04 -8.76
C GLU A 134 13.62 -16.89 -9.38
N LYS A 135 13.09 -15.68 -9.34
CA LYS A 135 13.80 -14.51 -9.85
C LYS A 135 15.10 -14.25 -9.09
N PHE A 136 15.08 -14.37 -7.77
CA PHE A 136 16.29 -14.27 -6.95
C PHE A 136 17.26 -15.42 -7.18
N ALA A 137 16.74 -16.63 -7.41
CA ALA A 137 17.55 -17.79 -7.72
C ALA A 137 18.30 -17.64 -9.05
N GLU A 138 17.66 -17.09 -10.09
CA GLU A 138 18.31 -16.74 -11.36
C GLU A 138 19.45 -15.76 -11.15
N GLN A 139 19.22 -14.68 -10.38
CA GLN A 139 20.24 -13.69 -10.05
C GLN A 139 21.43 -14.34 -9.33
N CYS A 140 21.17 -15.11 -8.27
CA CYS A 140 22.22 -15.75 -7.47
C CYS A 140 23.03 -16.77 -8.29
N LYS A 141 22.39 -17.52 -9.19
CA LYS A 141 23.09 -18.47 -10.08
C LYS A 141 23.98 -17.76 -11.10
N GLY A 142 23.52 -16.62 -11.62
CA GLY A 142 24.28 -15.82 -12.58
C GLY A 142 25.47 -15.08 -11.95
N SER A 143 25.28 -14.49 -10.76
CA SER A 143 26.32 -13.72 -10.07
C SER A 143 27.22 -14.54 -9.15
N GLN A 144 26.77 -15.72 -8.71
CA GLN A 144 27.38 -16.51 -7.63
C GLN A 144 27.55 -15.72 -6.32
N GLN A 145 26.72 -14.70 -6.12
CA GLN A 145 26.72 -13.86 -4.91
C GLN A 145 25.49 -14.15 -4.06
N VAL A 146 25.63 -13.86 -2.76
CA VAL A 146 24.52 -13.95 -1.80
C VAL A 146 23.45 -12.94 -2.20
N ILE A 147 22.18 -13.34 -2.07
CA ILE A 147 21.07 -12.42 -2.29
C ILE A 147 21.20 -11.19 -1.38
N GLU A 148 20.91 -10.03 -1.94
CA GLU A 148 20.89 -8.78 -1.18
C GLU A 148 19.89 -8.85 -0.03
N LEU A 149 20.27 -8.31 1.12
CA LEU A 149 19.48 -8.42 2.35
C LEU A 149 18.08 -7.81 2.18
N ASP A 150 17.96 -6.67 1.53
CA ASP A 150 16.66 -6.00 1.36
C ASP A 150 15.75 -6.75 0.38
N LYS A 151 16.32 -7.41 -0.63
CA LYS A 151 15.58 -8.38 -1.47
C LYS A 151 15.08 -9.57 -0.66
N LEU A 152 15.91 -10.12 0.21
CA LEU A 152 15.51 -11.23 1.08
C LEU A 152 14.35 -10.82 2.01
N LYS A 153 14.43 -9.63 2.63
CA LYS A 153 13.36 -9.09 3.47
C LYS A 153 12.04 -8.91 2.71
N LEU A 154 12.07 -8.53 1.44
CA LEU A 154 10.86 -8.46 0.60
C LEU A 154 10.20 -9.82 0.43
N LEU A 155 10.99 -10.87 0.19
CA LEU A 155 10.49 -12.24 0.10
C LEU A 155 9.95 -12.74 1.45
N GLU A 156 10.65 -12.45 2.55
CA GLU A 156 10.20 -12.77 3.90
C GLU A 156 8.88 -12.07 4.24
N ASN A 157 8.73 -10.78 3.88
CA ASN A 157 7.49 -10.04 4.04
C ASN A 157 6.36 -10.65 3.20
N ALA A 158 6.63 -11.04 1.95
CA ALA A 158 5.62 -11.71 1.13
C ALA A 158 5.17 -13.04 1.74
N ILE A 159 6.09 -13.83 2.29
CA ILE A 159 5.78 -15.06 3.02
C ILE A 159 4.96 -14.76 4.28
N ASN A 160 5.31 -13.70 5.03
CA ASN A 160 4.57 -13.28 6.22
C ASN A 160 3.12 -12.95 5.86
N LEU A 161 2.90 -12.13 4.82
CA LEU A 161 1.57 -11.79 4.33
C LEU A 161 0.78 -13.01 3.87
N TYR A 162 1.41 -13.94 3.13
CA TYR A 162 0.76 -15.19 2.76
C TYR A 162 0.40 -16.06 3.97
N ASN A 163 1.27 -16.13 4.97
CA ASN A 163 1.01 -16.89 6.19
C ASN A 163 -0.19 -16.33 6.98
N LEU A 164 -0.52 -15.04 6.86
CA LEU A 164 -1.77 -14.50 7.42
C LEU A 164 -3.03 -15.10 6.80
N THR A 165 -2.93 -15.69 5.60
CA THR A 165 -4.04 -16.39 4.92
C THR A 165 -4.23 -17.84 5.37
N LEU A 166 -3.30 -18.38 6.17
CA LEU A 166 -3.29 -19.76 6.63
C LEU A 166 -3.76 -19.85 8.09
N SER A 167 -4.47 -20.92 8.45
CA SER A 167 -5.00 -21.11 9.81
C SER A 167 -3.98 -21.72 10.79
N ASP A 168 -3.35 -22.85 10.40
CA ASP A 168 -2.58 -23.69 11.34
C ASP A 168 -1.20 -24.09 10.82
N ALA A 169 -0.85 -23.66 9.61
CA ALA A 169 0.38 -24.05 8.94
C ALA A 169 1.12 -22.82 8.41
N LYS A 170 2.43 -22.96 8.22
CA LYS A 170 3.28 -21.84 7.79
C LYS A 170 4.22 -22.26 6.68
N VAL A 171 4.32 -21.40 5.68
CA VAL A 171 5.41 -21.36 4.72
C VAL A 171 6.61 -20.71 5.38
N GLU A 172 7.80 -21.21 5.08
CA GLU A 172 9.03 -20.66 5.63
C GLU A 172 10.21 -20.76 4.66
N LEU A 173 11.19 -19.91 4.91
CA LEU A 173 12.53 -20.02 4.35
C LEU A 173 13.42 -20.77 5.34
N ARG A 174 14.11 -21.80 4.89
CA ARG A 174 15.09 -22.52 5.70
C ARG A 174 16.50 -22.23 5.22
N LEU A 175 17.31 -21.70 6.13
CA LEU A 175 18.73 -21.45 5.92
C LEU A 175 19.54 -22.68 6.36
N PRO A 176 20.30 -23.33 5.47
CA PRO A 176 21.22 -24.38 5.86
C PRO A 176 22.34 -23.85 6.77
N ASN A 177 22.84 -24.70 7.66
CA ASN A 177 24.00 -24.37 8.48
C ASN A 177 25.29 -24.39 7.63
N LEU A 178 26.21 -23.48 7.91
CA LEU A 178 27.53 -23.50 7.29
C LEU A 178 28.37 -24.66 7.85
N GLN A 179 29.35 -25.11 7.06
CA GLN A 179 30.24 -26.23 7.36
C GLN A 179 29.55 -27.59 7.56
N THR A 180 28.24 -27.70 7.32
CA THR A 180 27.56 -28.99 7.29
C THR A 180 27.67 -29.65 5.93
N GLY A 181 27.47 -30.97 5.89
CA GLY A 181 27.49 -31.74 4.66
C GLY A 181 26.45 -31.25 3.65
N TYR A 182 26.84 -31.24 2.37
CA TYR A 182 25.93 -31.00 1.27
C TYR A 182 24.95 -32.17 1.11
N ASP A 183 23.65 -31.87 1.12
CA ASP A 183 22.58 -32.82 0.83
C ASP A 183 21.87 -32.42 -0.47
N TYR A 184 22.05 -33.22 -1.52
CA TYR A 184 21.44 -33.00 -2.84
C TYR A 184 19.90 -33.03 -2.82
N LYS A 185 19.28 -33.57 -1.77
CA LYS A 185 17.82 -33.58 -1.63
C LYS A 185 17.27 -32.21 -1.25
N ILE A 186 18.04 -31.37 -0.56
CA ILE A 186 17.56 -30.08 -0.03
C ILE A 186 18.42 -28.87 -0.43
N HIS A 187 19.62 -29.12 -0.94
CA HIS A 187 20.54 -28.10 -1.43
C HIS A 187 20.70 -28.22 -2.95
N ASN A 188 21.04 -27.10 -3.57
CA ASN A 188 21.43 -27.02 -4.96
C ASN A 188 22.77 -26.28 -5.03
N GLN A 189 23.81 -26.99 -5.44
CA GLN A 189 25.16 -26.46 -5.57
C GLN A 189 25.25 -25.55 -6.79
N VAL A 190 25.58 -24.27 -6.55
CA VAL A 190 25.81 -23.28 -7.62
C VAL A 190 27.28 -23.26 -8.05
N ALA A 191 28.20 -23.43 -7.11
CA ALA A 191 29.64 -23.48 -7.35
C ALA A 191 30.37 -24.28 -6.27
N GLY A 192 31.66 -24.55 -6.50
CA GLY A 192 32.53 -25.28 -5.58
C GLY A 192 32.68 -26.76 -5.90
N SER A 193 33.63 -27.43 -5.22
CA SER A 193 33.97 -28.84 -5.47
C SER A 193 34.00 -29.70 -4.21
N GLY A 194 33.92 -29.11 -3.01
CA GLY A 194 33.90 -29.85 -1.75
C GLY A 194 32.51 -30.36 -1.35
N ASN A 195 32.46 -31.09 -0.24
CA ASN A 195 31.25 -31.76 0.26
C ASN A 195 30.57 -31.00 1.41
N GLN A 196 31.06 -29.82 1.77
CA GLN A 196 30.49 -28.99 2.84
C GLN A 196 29.98 -27.65 2.30
N ILE A 197 28.94 -27.12 2.94
CA ILE A 197 28.38 -25.81 2.63
C ILE A 197 29.34 -24.73 3.14
N LYS A 198 29.83 -23.87 2.26
CA LYS A 198 30.67 -22.71 2.64
C LYS A 198 29.87 -21.41 2.65
N VAL A 199 28.95 -21.25 1.70
CA VAL A 199 28.10 -20.07 1.58
C VAL A 199 26.69 -20.50 1.20
N VAL A 200 25.69 -19.87 1.80
CA VAL A 200 24.29 -19.97 1.35
C VAL A 200 23.97 -18.71 0.56
N LEU A 201 23.64 -18.86 -0.71
CA LEU A 201 23.31 -17.74 -1.61
C LEU A 201 21.84 -17.33 -1.47
N LEU A 202 20.95 -18.32 -1.33
CA LEU A 202 19.51 -18.11 -1.17
C LEU A 202 18.91 -19.26 -0.33
N PRO A 203 18.08 -18.96 0.69
CA PRO A 203 17.44 -19.99 1.51
C PRO A 203 16.49 -20.90 0.70
N GLY A 204 16.26 -22.12 1.19
CA GLY A 204 15.28 -23.02 0.60
C GLY A 204 13.86 -22.63 0.97
N LEU A 205 12.91 -22.80 0.04
CA LEU A 205 11.49 -22.48 0.25
C LEU A 205 10.70 -23.75 0.58
N TYR A 206 9.96 -23.73 1.69
CA TYR A 206 9.16 -24.84 2.18
C TYR A 206 7.68 -24.47 2.25
N ASN A 207 6.80 -25.38 1.84
CA ASN A 207 5.36 -25.17 1.89
C ASN A 207 4.80 -25.38 3.31
N ALA A 208 3.52 -25.10 3.47
CA ALA A 208 2.77 -25.27 4.71
C ALA A 208 2.80 -26.71 5.27
N SER A 209 2.97 -27.72 4.41
CA SER A 209 3.12 -29.13 4.80
C SER A 209 4.54 -29.49 5.27
N GLY A 210 5.47 -28.52 5.26
CA GLY A 210 6.88 -28.74 5.58
C GLY A 210 7.69 -29.39 4.45
N GLU A 211 7.11 -29.49 3.25
CA GLU A 211 7.79 -30.05 2.09
C GLU A 211 8.64 -29.00 1.40
N LYS A 212 9.81 -29.42 0.93
CA LYS A 212 10.73 -28.55 0.19
C LYS A 212 10.20 -28.31 -1.22
N VAL A 213 9.85 -27.06 -1.51
CA VAL A 213 9.40 -26.60 -2.82
C VAL A 213 10.60 -26.18 -3.66
N LYS A 214 11.54 -25.45 -3.06
CA LYS A 214 12.78 -25.01 -3.71
C LYS A 214 13.98 -25.31 -2.82
N SER A 215 15.00 -25.95 -3.39
CA SER A 215 16.27 -26.21 -2.69
C SER A 215 17.02 -24.92 -2.40
N ALA A 216 17.67 -24.84 -1.24
CA ALA A 216 18.57 -23.74 -0.93
C ALA A 216 19.72 -23.70 -1.94
N LEU A 217 20.11 -22.52 -2.38
CA LEU A 217 21.26 -22.33 -3.26
C LEU A 217 22.52 -22.16 -2.42
N VAL A 218 23.55 -22.95 -2.68
CA VAL A 218 24.77 -22.97 -1.88
C VAL A 218 26.03 -23.01 -2.74
N ILE A 219 27.13 -22.51 -2.19
CA ILE A 219 28.49 -22.76 -2.69
C ILE A 219 29.16 -23.73 -1.71
N THR A 220 29.77 -24.78 -2.25
CA THR A 220 30.51 -25.75 -1.44
C THR A 220 32.01 -25.51 -1.49
N GLY A 221 32.74 -26.14 -0.58
CA GLY A 221 34.20 -26.16 -0.58
C GLY A 221 34.72 -27.08 0.50
#